data_AF-A0A9R0AJH2-F1
#
_entry.id   AF-A0A9R0AJH2-F1
#
_cell.length_a   1.000
_cell.length_b   1.000
_cell.length_c   1.000
_cell.angle_alpha   90.00
_cell.angle_beta   90.00
_cell.angle_gamma   90.00
#
_symmetry.space_group_name_H-M   'P 1'
#
loop_
_entity.id
_entity.type
_entity.pdbx_description
1 polymer ?
#
loop_
_entity_poly.entity_id
_entity_poly.type
_entity_poly.pdbx_seq_one_letter_code
_entity_poly.pdbx_strand_id
1 'polypeptide(L)'
;MYAVVTLQDSDEVMVVPSNWVSLDKRHCYWPPFKSTEKCMEAVQHKPNPETEGKPWEKLHIIFLGEYDTFEKAKEGQKEIKEYEELSNPLKNVLPGIKRQRLDSTQEMSNNQLQPLPPVTPASTSRMSADDKVEILQMMRDVKSKVQQNSTLLKKILKDNTVSEAPRSTCVPSKNIKLPLRTFEDVARTEMELKNTTTRKKYVKYLSKLGGFISKDVIKNIMQQVLTDDLAMQFNWQGRGDKKAFSKLILTDVIRDAALARNVNMGHCETEIKKYLSYAACRMKLREKGGPGHAIPNVISTSMMDNQPEREIPLNIFV
;
A
#
# COMPACT_ATOMS: atom_id res chain seq x y z
N MET A 1 3.74 28.49 3.22
CA MET A 1 4.17 27.13 3.52
C MET A 1 4.43 26.37 2.23
N TYR A 2 5.39 25.46 2.29
CA TYR A 2 5.85 24.59 1.21
C TYR A 2 5.97 23.18 1.78
N ALA A 3 5.66 22.18 0.97
CA ALA A 3 5.79 20.77 1.32
C ALA A 3 6.91 20.11 0.51
N VAL A 4 7.64 19.19 1.14
CA VAL A 4 8.57 18.27 0.48
C VAL A 4 7.82 16.95 0.28
N VAL A 5 7.83 16.46 -0.96
CA VAL A 5 7.04 15.29 -1.37
C VAL A 5 7.88 14.40 -2.29
N THR A 6 7.68 13.08 -2.24
CA THR A 6 8.28 12.15 -3.21
C THR A 6 7.21 11.65 -4.17
N LEU A 7 7.50 11.69 -5.47
CA LEU A 7 6.63 11.10 -6.50
C LEU A 7 6.65 9.57 -6.39
N GLN A 8 5.48 8.96 -6.33
CA GLN A 8 5.37 7.51 -6.17
C GLN A 8 5.90 6.73 -7.39
N ASP A 9 5.83 7.32 -8.59
CA ASP A 9 6.21 6.67 -9.84
C ASP A 9 7.72 6.80 -10.17
N SER A 10 8.31 7.96 -9.89
CA SER A 10 9.72 8.25 -10.21
C SER A 10 10.67 8.17 -9.01
N ASP A 11 10.13 8.08 -7.78
CA ASP A 11 10.90 8.20 -6.53
C ASP A 11 11.64 9.55 -6.44
N GLU A 12 11.17 10.56 -7.17
CA GLU A 12 11.79 11.89 -7.21
C GLU A 12 11.26 12.77 -6.07
N VAL A 13 12.17 13.27 -5.25
CA VAL A 13 11.86 14.23 -4.18
C VAL A 13 11.73 15.63 -4.77
N MET A 14 10.59 16.29 -4.55
CA MET A 14 10.24 17.62 -5.04
C MET A 14 9.75 18.55 -3.91
N VAL A 15 9.83 19.85 -4.16
CA VAL A 15 9.25 20.89 -3.31
C VAL A 15 8.02 21.44 -4.00
N VAL A 16 6.88 21.42 -3.33
CA VAL A 16 5.60 21.95 -3.83
C VAL A 16 4.98 22.91 -2.83
N PRO A 17 4.21 23.91 -3.25
CA PRO A 17 3.36 24.69 -2.37
C PRO A 17 2.36 23.82 -1.60
N SER A 18 2.12 24.13 -0.33
CA SER A 18 1.18 23.35 0.49
C SER A 18 -0.25 23.37 -0.05
N ASN A 19 -0.65 24.46 -0.73
CA ASN A 19 -1.98 24.58 -1.37
C ASN A 19 -2.14 23.70 -2.63
N TRP A 20 -1.07 23.06 -3.10
CA TRP A 20 -1.13 22.09 -4.19
C TRP A 20 -1.29 20.67 -3.68
N VAL A 21 -1.14 20.44 -2.38
CA VAL A 21 -1.27 19.12 -1.76
C VAL A 21 -2.73 18.92 -1.34
N SER A 22 -3.29 17.76 -1.68
CA SER A 22 -4.65 17.41 -1.27
C SER A 22 -4.77 17.27 0.26
N LEU A 23 -5.98 17.44 0.80
CA LEU A 23 -6.23 17.35 2.24
C LEU A 23 -5.82 15.99 2.85
N ASP A 24 -5.93 14.92 2.07
CA ASP A 24 -5.50 13.57 2.46
C ASP A 24 -3.97 13.36 2.38
N LYS A 25 -3.22 14.35 1.87
CA LYS A 25 -1.76 14.35 1.66
C LYS A 25 -1.24 13.18 0.81
N ARG A 26 -2.10 12.62 -0.06
CA ARG A 26 -1.75 11.51 -0.96
C ARG A 26 -1.53 11.92 -2.40
N HIS A 27 -2.00 13.12 -2.77
CA HIS A 27 -1.90 13.62 -4.13
C HIS A 27 -1.43 15.07 -4.12
N CYS A 28 -0.77 15.49 -5.19
CA CYS A 28 -0.55 16.90 -5.46
C CYS A 28 -0.98 17.26 -6.87
N TYR A 29 -1.30 18.54 -7.07
CA TYR A 29 -1.59 19.11 -8.37
C TYR A 29 -0.30 19.71 -8.94
N TRP A 30 0.02 19.36 -10.18
CA TRP A 30 1.19 19.84 -10.88
C TRP A 30 0.80 20.71 -12.08
N PRO A 31 1.42 21.89 -12.25
CA PRO A 31 1.05 22.80 -13.31
C PRO A 31 1.46 22.24 -14.69
N PRO A 32 0.67 22.47 -15.76
CA PRO A 32 0.90 21.89 -17.08
C PRO A 32 2.03 22.59 -17.88
N PHE A 33 3.00 23.20 -17.20
CA PHE A 33 4.10 23.91 -17.83
C PHE A 33 5.21 22.93 -18.24
N LYS A 34 5.69 23.05 -19.49
CA LYS A 34 6.83 22.26 -20.00
C LYS A 34 8.19 22.90 -19.71
N SER A 35 8.21 24.18 -19.33
CA SER A 35 9.44 24.93 -19.02
C SER A 35 9.71 24.90 -17.52
N THR A 36 10.93 24.53 -17.15
CA THR A 36 11.42 24.48 -15.77
C THR A 36 11.34 25.84 -15.07
N GLU A 37 11.63 26.92 -15.78
CA GLU A 37 11.57 28.29 -15.24
C GLU A 37 10.13 28.65 -14.83
N LYS A 38 9.15 28.35 -15.70
CA LYS A 38 7.73 28.59 -15.41
C LYS A 38 7.21 27.72 -14.27
N CYS A 39 7.67 26.48 -14.16
CA CYS A 39 7.34 25.61 -13.01
C CYS A 39 7.88 26.20 -11.71
N MET A 40 9.12 26.69 -11.71
CA MET A 40 9.75 27.26 -10.53
C MET A 40 9.11 28.57 -10.10
N GLU A 41 8.76 29.43 -11.07
CA GLU A 41 7.98 30.65 -10.85
C GLU A 41 6.61 30.31 -10.26
N ALA A 42 5.91 29.32 -10.81
CA ALA A 42 4.63 28.87 -10.26
C ALA A 42 4.75 28.36 -8.81
N VAL A 43 5.81 27.60 -8.48
CA VAL A 43 6.06 27.16 -7.10
C VAL A 43 6.25 28.36 -6.16
N GLN A 44 6.93 29.42 -6.61
CA GLN A 44 7.14 30.62 -5.78
C GLN A 44 5.86 31.45 -5.61
N HIS A 45 5.06 31.60 -6.67
CA HIS A 45 3.84 32.41 -6.66
C HIS A 45 2.62 31.69 -6.04
N LYS A 46 2.68 30.36 -5.89
CA LYS A 46 1.61 29.54 -5.28
C LYS A 46 0.21 29.75 -5.88
N PRO A 47 0.03 29.79 -7.22
CA PRO A 47 -1.28 29.89 -7.83
C PRO A 47 -2.17 28.72 -7.43
N ASN A 48 -3.48 28.94 -7.43
CA ASN A 48 -4.43 27.88 -7.09
C ASN A 48 -4.58 26.90 -8.27
N PRO A 49 -4.66 25.59 -8.01
CA PRO A 49 -4.83 24.58 -9.05
C PRO A 49 -6.16 24.67 -9.81
N GLU A 50 -7.08 25.52 -9.37
CA GLU A 50 -8.38 25.81 -10.01
C GLU A 50 -8.32 26.92 -11.07
N THR A 51 -7.15 27.52 -11.32
CA THR A 51 -7.05 28.72 -12.16
C THR A 51 -7.13 28.38 -13.67
N GLU A 52 -8.01 29.10 -14.37
CA GLU A 52 -8.50 28.89 -15.74
C GLU A 52 -7.44 28.57 -16.81
N GLY A 53 -7.75 27.59 -17.66
CA GLY A 53 -7.13 27.41 -18.97
C GLY A 53 -6.73 25.98 -19.31
N LYS A 54 -6.14 25.22 -18.37
CA LYS A 54 -5.77 23.79 -18.54
C LYS A 54 -5.80 23.04 -17.20
N PRO A 55 -6.34 21.81 -17.14
CA PRO A 55 -6.38 21.05 -15.89
C PRO A 55 -4.96 20.72 -15.43
N TRP A 56 -4.69 20.96 -14.15
CA TRP A 56 -3.44 20.55 -13.52
C TRP A 56 -3.37 19.03 -13.42
N GLU A 57 -2.18 18.47 -13.62
CA GLU A 57 -1.98 17.03 -13.55
C GLU A 57 -2.00 16.57 -12.08
N LYS A 58 -2.74 15.48 -11.80
CA LYS A 58 -2.83 14.92 -10.45
C LYS A 58 -1.76 13.85 -10.27
N LEU A 59 -0.76 14.13 -9.45
CA LEU A 59 0.35 13.22 -9.16
C LEU A 59 0.16 12.52 -7.82
N HIS A 60 0.51 11.24 -7.76
CA HIS A 60 0.55 10.46 -6.52
C HIS A 60 1.84 10.75 -5.75
N ILE A 61 1.70 11.11 -4.47
CA ILE A 61 2.83 11.54 -3.66
C ILE A 61 2.90 10.84 -2.31
N ILE A 62 4.13 10.78 -1.80
CA ILE A 62 4.43 10.51 -0.39
C ILE A 62 4.81 11.85 0.25
N PHE A 63 3.99 12.32 1.19
CA PHE A 63 4.26 13.53 1.94
C PHE A 63 5.39 13.31 2.97
N LEU A 64 6.45 14.11 2.90
CA LEU A 64 7.63 14.00 3.77
C LEU A 64 7.65 15.05 4.88
N GLY A 65 7.21 16.28 4.59
CA GLY A 65 7.18 17.36 5.57
C GLY A 65 6.68 18.68 4.99
N GLU A 66 6.38 19.62 5.88
CA GLU A 66 5.96 20.98 5.54
C GLU A 66 6.86 22.00 6.25
N TYR A 67 7.13 23.10 5.55
CA TYR A 67 8.13 24.11 5.88
C TYR A 67 7.56 25.50 5.62
N ASP A 68 7.97 26.49 6.42
CA ASP A 68 7.43 27.84 6.32
C ASP A 68 7.86 28.55 5.03
N THR A 69 9.14 28.39 4.66
CA THR A 69 9.80 29.07 3.54
C THR A 69 10.31 28.09 2.48
N PHE A 70 10.55 28.60 1.28
CA PHE A 70 11.01 27.80 0.15
C PHE A 70 12.43 27.28 0.38
N GLU A 71 13.28 28.10 0.99
CA GLU A 71 14.68 27.80 1.31
C GLU A 71 14.77 26.63 2.29
N LYS A 72 13.95 26.65 3.35
CA LYS A 72 13.88 25.53 4.33
C LYS A 72 13.39 24.24 3.68
N ALA A 73 12.40 24.33 2.79
CA ALA A 73 11.93 23.16 2.04
C ALA A 73 13.01 22.62 1.09
N LYS A 74 13.81 23.51 0.48
CA LYS A 74 14.95 23.14 -0.38
C LYS A 74 16.09 22.48 0.39
N GLU A 75 16.38 22.96 1.60
CA GLU A 75 17.33 22.32 2.50
C GLU A 75 16.85 20.92 2.91
N GLY A 76 15.60 20.79 3.34
CA GLY A 76 14.99 19.49 3.63
C GLY A 76 14.98 18.54 2.43
N GLN A 77 14.72 19.04 1.22
CA GLN A 77 14.84 18.25 -0.02
C GLN A 77 16.27 17.73 -0.21
N LYS A 78 17.28 18.57 0.03
CA LYS A 78 18.70 18.21 -0.13
C LYS A 78 19.13 17.15 0.89
N GLU A 79 18.78 17.32 2.16
CA GLU A 79 19.08 16.35 3.23
C GLU A 79 18.49 14.96 2.93
N ILE A 80 17.26 14.92 2.41
CA ILE A 80 16.59 13.66 2.06
C ILE A 80 17.29 12.99 0.87
N LYS A 81 17.69 13.75 -0.15
CA LYS A 81 18.44 13.23 -1.31
C LYS A 81 19.81 12.69 -0.90
N GLU A 82 20.57 13.42 -0.09
CA GLU A 82 21.86 12.99 0.43
C GLU A 82 21.74 11.70 1.28
N TYR A 83 20.68 11.61 2.09
CA TYR A 83 20.38 10.41 2.87
C TYR A 83 20.02 9.21 1.98
N GLU A 84 19.20 9.41 0.93
CA GLU A 84 18.85 8.37 -0.04
C GLU A 84 20.06 7.85 -0.81
N GLU A 85 20.98 8.74 -1.20
CA GLU A 85 22.25 8.41 -1.86
C GLU A 85 23.16 7.60 -0.93
N LEU A 86 23.30 8.03 0.33
CA LEU A 86 24.11 7.32 1.32
C LEU A 86 23.52 5.96 1.71
N SER A 87 22.20 5.82 1.68
CA SER A 87 21.50 4.57 1.98
C SER A 87 21.55 3.53 0.85
N ASN A 88 21.87 3.94 -0.39
CA ASN A 88 21.89 3.07 -1.57
C ASN A 88 23.24 3.10 -2.34
N PRO A 89 24.33 2.51 -1.80
CA PRO A 89 25.63 2.47 -2.48
C PRO A 89 25.62 1.78 -3.86
N LEU A 90 24.58 1.00 -4.17
CA LEU A 90 24.47 0.17 -5.39
C LEU A 90 23.95 0.92 -6.63
N LYS A 91 23.39 2.14 -6.50
CA LYS A 91 22.93 2.89 -7.69
C LYS A 91 24.08 3.48 -8.51
N ASN A 92 25.26 3.67 -7.90
CA ASN A 92 26.42 4.33 -8.55
C ASN A 92 27.29 3.40 -9.39
N VAL A 93 26.97 2.09 -9.48
CA VAL A 93 27.80 1.09 -10.18
C VAL A 93 27.31 0.78 -11.60
N LEU A 94 26.11 1.24 -12.00
CA LEU A 94 25.59 0.97 -13.35
C LEU A 94 25.17 2.26 -14.07
N PRO A 95 26.09 2.91 -14.81
CA PRO A 95 25.71 3.98 -15.71
C PRO A 95 25.03 3.36 -16.94
N GLY A 96 23.71 3.53 -17.12
CA GLY A 96 23.11 3.21 -18.42
C GLY A 96 21.64 2.84 -18.55
N ILE A 97 20.84 2.71 -17.47
CA ILE A 97 19.41 2.43 -17.65
C ILE A 97 18.62 3.74 -17.73
N LYS A 98 18.67 4.39 -18.90
CA LYS A 98 17.62 5.33 -19.31
C LYS A 98 16.34 4.50 -19.45
N ARG A 99 15.40 4.67 -18.51
CA ARG A 99 14.03 4.18 -18.70
C ARG A 99 13.47 4.86 -19.95
N GLN A 100 13.37 4.10 -21.02
CA GLN A 100 12.76 4.53 -22.26
C GLN A 100 11.28 4.79 -21.97
N ARG A 101 10.89 6.06 -22.07
CA ARG A 101 9.50 6.52 -22.05
C ARG A 101 8.77 5.79 -23.18
N LEU A 102 7.90 4.86 -22.83
CA LEU A 102 6.97 4.25 -23.78
C LEU A 102 5.88 5.30 -24.05
N ASP A 103 6.12 6.15 -25.04
CA ASP A 103 5.06 6.92 -25.69
C ASP A 103 4.21 5.92 -26.46
N SER A 104 3.08 5.50 -25.88
CA SER A 104 1.98 4.91 -26.64
C SER A 104 1.04 6.03 -27.07
N THR A 105 1.52 6.82 -28.04
CA THR A 105 0.65 7.57 -28.94
C THR A 105 0.39 6.66 -30.13
N GLN A 106 -0.56 5.74 -30.00
CA GLN A 106 -1.11 5.06 -31.16
C GLN A 106 -2.43 5.75 -31.49
N GLU A 107 -2.33 6.64 -32.48
CA GLU A 107 -3.44 7.28 -33.15
C GLU A 107 -4.48 6.22 -33.55
N MET A 108 -5.65 6.24 -32.90
CA MET A 108 -6.81 5.54 -33.44
C MET A 108 -7.24 6.29 -34.69
N SER A 109 -6.97 5.68 -35.85
CA SER A 109 -7.46 6.13 -37.15
C SER A 109 -8.95 6.42 -37.09
N ASN A 110 -9.31 7.68 -37.34
CA ASN A 110 -10.67 8.14 -37.57
C ASN A 110 -11.20 7.51 -38.86
N ASN A 111 -12.03 6.47 -38.75
CA ASN A 111 -12.91 6.10 -39.85
C ASN A 111 -14.13 7.02 -39.81
N GLN A 112 -14.18 7.92 -40.81
CA GLN A 112 -15.30 8.79 -41.12
C GLN A 112 -16.61 8.00 -41.21
N LEU A 113 -17.63 8.48 -40.50
CA LEU A 113 -19.02 8.08 -40.65
C LEU A 113 -19.50 8.47 -42.06
N GLN A 114 -19.75 7.48 -42.92
CA GLN A 114 -20.54 7.69 -44.13
C GLN A 114 -22.04 7.45 -43.83
N PRO A 115 -22.97 8.23 -44.43
CA PRO A 115 -24.41 8.06 -44.21
C PRO A 115 -24.95 6.76 -44.85
N LEU A 116 -25.82 6.06 -44.11
CA LEU A 116 -26.52 4.85 -44.55
C LEU A 116 -27.59 5.15 -45.62
N PRO A 117 -27.73 4.30 -46.67
CA PRO A 117 -28.90 4.29 -47.55
C PRO A 117 -30.08 3.52 -46.93
N PRO A 118 -31.32 3.69 -47.45
CA PRO A 118 -32.54 3.32 -46.73
C PRO A 118 -32.78 1.81 -46.64
N VAL A 119 -33.30 1.42 -45.48
CA VAL A 119 -33.63 0.06 -45.05
C VAL A 119 -34.68 -0.58 -45.97
N THR A 120 -34.38 -1.77 -46.49
CA THR A 120 -35.36 -2.74 -47.00
C THR A 120 -35.27 -4.05 -46.20
N PRO A 121 -36.38 -4.80 -46.06
CA PRO A 121 -36.51 -5.80 -45.01
C PRO A 121 -35.87 -7.14 -45.36
N ALA A 122 -35.14 -7.67 -44.38
CA ALA A 122 -34.89 -9.10 -44.12
C ALA A 122 -34.32 -9.96 -45.27
N SER A 123 -33.01 -9.83 -45.52
CA SER A 123 -32.19 -10.96 -45.97
C SER A 123 -31.66 -11.70 -44.75
N THR A 124 -32.36 -12.73 -44.31
CA THR A 124 -31.83 -13.68 -43.34
C THR A 124 -30.66 -14.41 -44.01
N SER A 125 -29.43 -13.95 -43.74
CA SER A 125 -28.20 -14.65 -44.10
C SER A 125 -28.24 -16.02 -43.43
N ARG A 126 -28.57 -17.05 -44.22
CA ARG A 126 -28.53 -18.45 -43.78
C ARG A 126 -27.07 -18.84 -43.69
N MET A 127 -26.49 -18.77 -42.49
CA MET A 127 -25.16 -19.32 -42.21
C MET A 127 -25.04 -20.74 -42.76
N SER A 128 -23.90 -21.06 -43.38
CA SER A 128 -23.61 -22.37 -43.95
C SER A 128 -23.72 -23.44 -42.86
N ALA A 129 -24.07 -24.68 -43.24
CA ALA A 129 -24.12 -25.79 -42.29
C ALA A 129 -22.77 -26.00 -41.60
N ASP A 130 -21.67 -25.74 -42.31
CA ASP A 130 -20.31 -25.85 -41.79
C ASP A 130 -20.01 -24.78 -40.73
N ASP A 131 -20.41 -23.53 -40.95
CA ASP A 131 -20.27 -22.44 -39.97
C ASP A 131 -21.03 -22.75 -38.66
N LYS A 132 -22.20 -23.40 -38.77
CA LYS A 132 -22.98 -23.83 -37.60
C LYS A 132 -22.27 -24.92 -36.82
N VAL A 133 -21.62 -25.87 -37.49
CA VAL A 133 -20.85 -26.93 -36.84
C VAL A 133 -19.63 -26.34 -36.13
N GLU A 134 -18.93 -25.41 -36.77
CA GLU A 134 -17.77 -24.72 -36.20
C GLU A 134 -18.16 -23.89 -34.96
N ILE A 135 -19.27 -23.17 -35.01
CA ILE A 135 -19.79 -22.42 -33.85
C ILE A 135 -20.23 -23.34 -32.72
N LEU A 136 -20.90 -24.46 -33.02
CA LEU A 136 -21.25 -25.44 -32.00
C LEU A 136 -20.01 -26.07 -31.36
N GLN A 137 -18.93 -26.27 -32.12
CA GLN A 137 -17.66 -26.75 -31.61
C GLN A 137 -16.99 -25.71 -30.70
N MET A 138 -16.95 -24.45 -31.11
CA MET A 138 -16.46 -23.35 -30.27
C MET A 138 -17.26 -23.20 -28.97
N MET A 139 -18.59 -23.33 -29.02
CA MET A 139 -19.44 -23.30 -27.82
C MET A 139 -19.14 -24.47 -26.88
N ARG A 140 -18.86 -25.66 -27.42
CA ARG A 140 -18.47 -26.84 -26.63
C ARG A 140 -17.12 -26.62 -25.95
N ASP A 141 -16.16 -26.02 -26.64
CA ASP A 141 -14.83 -25.72 -26.11
C ASP A 141 -14.88 -24.61 -25.04
N VAL A 142 -15.68 -23.56 -25.26
CA VAL A 142 -15.92 -22.51 -24.26
C VAL A 142 -16.59 -23.11 -23.01
N LYS A 143 -17.59 -23.97 -23.18
CA LYS A 143 -18.25 -24.65 -22.06
C LYS A 143 -17.24 -25.51 -21.27
N SER A 144 -16.35 -26.22 -21.95
CA SER A 144 -15.28 -27.01 -21.34
C SER A 144 -14.32 -26.12 -20.52
N LYS A 145 -13.84 -25.03 -21.11
CA LYS A 145 -12.95 -24.06 -20.42
C LYS A 145 -13.62 -23.42 -19.20
N VAL A 146 -14.90 -23.05 -19.29
CA VAL A 146 -15.67 -22.50 -18.16
C VAL A 146 -15.82 -23.53 -17.03
N GLN A 147 -16.07 -24.80 -17.37
CA GLN A 147 -16.12 -25.88 -16.39
C GLN A 147 -14.77 -26.12 -15.72
N GLN A 148 -13.67 -26.11 -16.48
CA GLN A 148 -12.31 -26.20 -15.95
C GLN A 148 -11.98 -25.03 -15.02
N ASN A 149 -12.37 -23.81 -15.37
CA ASN A 149 -12.22 -22.66 -14.49
C ASN A 149 -13.02 -22.84 -13.19
N SER A 150 -14.26 -23.35 -13.28
CA SER A 150 -15.07 -23.63 -12.10
C SER A 150 -14.44 -24.69 -11.18
N THR A 151 -13.86 -25.76 -11.75
CA THR A 151 -13.17 -26.79 -10.94
C THR A 151 -11.88 -26.28 -10.32
N LEU A 152 -11.11 -25.48 -11.05
CA LEU A 152 -9.91 -24.83 -10.51
C LEU A 152 -10.26 -23.86 -9.37
N LEU A 153 -11.32 -23.06 -9.53
CA LEU A 153 -11.83 -22.17 -8.47
C LEU A 153 -12.29 -22.96 -7.24
N LYS A 154 -13.03 -24.06 -7.41
CA LYS A 154 -13.42 -24.95 -6.30
C LYS A 154 -12.20 -25.55 -5.59
N LYS A 155 -11.15 -25.92 -6.33
CA LYS A 155 -9.91 -26.46 -5.78
C LYS A 155 -9.15 -25.39 -4.98
N ILE A 156 -9.00 -24.18 -5.52
CA ILE A 156 -8.41 -23.03 -4.81
C ILE A 156 -9.22 -22.69 -3.56
N LEU A 157 -10.57 -22.73 -3.63
CA LEU A 157 -11.41 -22.51 -2.47
C LEU A 157 -11.18 -23.59 -1.41
N LYS A 158 -11.09 -24.86 -1.83
CA LYS A 158 -10.85 -26.01 -0.95
C LYS A 158 -9.47 -25.95 -0.27
N ASP A 159 -8.45 -25.55 -1.02
CA ASP A 159 -7.08 -25.43 -0.52
C ASP A 159 -6.91 -24.20 0.39
N ASN A 160 -7.75 -23.17 0.23
CA ASN A 160 -7.82 -22.01 1.13
C ASN A 160 -8.79 -22.20 2.31
N THR A 161 -9.77 -23.10 2.21
CA THR A 161 -10.54 -23.58 3.36
C THR A 161 -9.68 -24.53 4.18
N VAL A 162 -8.79 -23.95 4.98
CA VAL A 162 -8.31 -24.61 6.19
C VAL A 162 -9.55 -25.09 6.95
N SER A 163 -9.64 -26.41 7.13
CA SER A 163 -10.61 -27.13 7.97
C SER A 163 -11.23 -26.25 9.06
N GLU A 164 -12.46 -25.78 8.82
CA GLU A 164 -13.33 -25.26 9.85
C GLU A 164 -13.90 -26.45 10.62
N ALA A 165 -13.23 -26.81 11.72
CA ALA A 165 -13.93 -27.21 12.93
C ALA A 165 -14.34 -25.93 13.69
N PRO A 166 -15.38 -25.99 14.56
CA PRO A 166 -16.40 -24.97 14.69
C PRO A 166 -15.88 -23.61 15.15
N ARG A 167 -16.64 -22.59 14.73
CA ARG A 167 -16.62 -21.20 15.20
C ARG A 167 -16.68 -21.14 16.72
N SER A 168 -15.54 -21.33 17.38
CA SER A 168 -15.32 -20.86 18.72
C SER A 168 -14.70 -19.48 18.61
N THR A 169 -15.30 -18.53 19.33
CA THR A 169 -14.66 -17.37 19.93
C THR A 169 -13.33 -17.78 20.57
N CYS A 170 -12.29 -17.92 19.75
CA CYS A 170 -10.95 -18.21 20.22
C CYS A 170 -10.28 -16.87 20.43
N VAL A 171 -10.47 -16.39 21.66
CA VAL A 171 -9.53 -15.58 22.43
C VAL A 171 -8.13 -15.73 21.83
N PRO A 172 -7.46 -14.63 21.43
CA PRO A 172 -6.10 -14.71 20.90
C PRO A 172 -5.26 -15.48 21.90
N SER A 173 -4.64 -16.57 21.44
CA SER A 173 -3.72 -17.38 22.25
C SER A 173 -2.88 -16.46 23.14
N LYS A 174 -3.07 -16.56 24.46
CA LYS A 174 -2.55 -15.67 25.52
C LYS A 174 -1.02 -15.46 25.57
N ASN A 175 -0.28 -15.92 24.56
CA ASN A 175 1.18 -16.07 24.61
C ASN A 175 1.95 -15.20 23.59
N ILE A 176 1.31 -14.28 22.87
CA ILE A 176 2.02 -13.33 22.00
C ILE A 176 1.87 -11.93 22.60
N LYS A 177 2.90 -11.48 23.35
CA LYS A 177 2.95 -10.15 23.96
C LYS A 177 3.57 -9.17 22.96
N LEU A 178 2.74 -8.68 22.04
CA LEU A 178 3.10 -7.68 21.03
C LEU A 178 2.19 -6.45 21.17
N PRO A 179 2.67 -5.21 20.91
CA PRO A 179 4.04 -4.83 20.53
C PRO A 179 5.01 -4.78 21.73
N LEU A 180 6.29 -5.05 21.47
CA LEU A 180 7.34 -5.03 22.50
C LEU A 180 7.65 -3.59 22.93
N ARG A 181 7.70 -3.37 24.24
CA ARG A 181 7.91 -2.03 24.85
C ARG A 181 9.24 -1.89 25.55
N THR A 182 9.78 -2.99 26.08
CA THR A 182 11.00 -2.99 26.87
C THR A 182 12.04 -3.96 26.31
N PHE A 183 13.30 -3.75 26.67
CA PHE A 183 14.37 -4.70 26.35
C PHE A 183 14.18 -6.06 27.03
N GLU A 184 13.52 -6.10 28.19
CA GLU A 184 13.21 -7.34 28.89
C GLU A 184 12.20 -8.17 28.08
N ASP A 185 11.18 -7.53 27.51
CA ASP A 185 10.21 -8.20 26.64
C ASP A 185 10.88 -8.73 25.37
N VAL A 186 11.81 -7.96 24.77
CA VAL A 186 12.63 -8.46 23.64
C VAL A 186 13.43 -9.69 24.04
N ALA A 187 14.12 -9.67 25.18
CA ALA A 187 14.90 -10.81 25.64
C ALA A 187 14.04 -12.05 25.90
N ARG A 188 12.86 -11.87 26.52
CA ARG A 188 11.89 -12.95 26.75
C ARG A 188 11.39 -13.54 25.43
N THR A 189 11.00 -12.70 24.48
CA THR A 189 10.57 -13.14 23.16
C THR A 189 11.70 -13.83 22.39
N GLU A 190 12.93 -13.33 22.44
CA GLU A 190 14.09 -13.99 21.83
C GLU A 190 14.33 -15.40 22.41
N MET A 191 14.16 -15.59 23.73
CA MET A 191 14.22 -16.91 24.35
C MET A 191 13.09 -17.83 23.86
N GLU A 192 11.86 -17.32 23.79
CA GLU A 192 10.69 -18.06 23.31
C GLU A 192 10.83 -18.46 21.83
N LEU A 193 11.41 -17.58 21.00
CA LEU A 193 11.59 -17.77 19.56
C LEU A 193 12.67 -18.80 19.22
N LYS A 194 13.52 -19.21 20.17
CA LYS A 194 14.41 -20.37 20.01
C LYS A 194 13.60 -21.66 19.76
N ASN A 195 12.39 -21.75 20.32
CA ASN A 195 11.50 -22.88 20.05
C ASN A 195 10.91 -22.78 18.64
N THR A 196 11.14 -23.80 17.83
CA THR A 196 10.69 -23.87 16.43
C THR A 196 9.16 -23.79 16.29
N THR A 197 8.41 -24.34 17.25
CA THR A 197 6.94 -24.30 17.25
C THR A 197 6.41 -22.90 17.53
N THR A 198 7.01 -22.19 18.48
CA THR A 198 6.68 -20.80 18.81
C THR A 198 7.05 -19.88 17.65
N ARG A 199 8.24 -20.05 17.08
CA ARG A 199 8.66 -19.31 15.87
C ARG A 199 7.65 -19.43 14.73
N LYS A 200 7.19 -20.65 14.41
CA LYS A 200 6.14 -20.86 13.39
C LYS A 200 4.83 -20.14 13.73
N LYS A 201 4.44 -20.07 15.01
CA LYS A 201 3.25 -19.31 15.46
C LYS A 201 3.44 -17.81 15.24
N TYR A 202 4.61 -17.26 15.56
CA TYR A 202 4.92 -15.85 15.32
C TYR A 202 4.94 -15.53 13.82
N VAL A 203 5.61 -16.35 12.99
CA VAL A 203 5.59 -16.18 11.52
C VAL A 203 4.16 -16.20 10.99
N LYS A 204 3.33 -17.17 11.42
CA LYS A 204 1.92 -17.27 11.00
C LYS A 204 1.07 -16.08 11.47
N TYR A 205 1.39 -15.51 12.63
CA TYR A 205 0.70 -14.32 13.14
C TYR A 205 1.10 -13.08 12.34
N LEU A 206 2.40 -12.84 12.17
CA LEU A 206 2.92 -11.69 11.44
C LEU A 206 2.60 -11.77 9.95
N SER A 207 2.56 -12.96 9.37
CA SER A 207 2.17 -13.15 7.97
C SER A 207 0.69 -12.91 7.73
N LYS A 208 -0.16 -12.78 8.76
CA LYS A 208 -1.56 -12.32 8.60
C LYS A 208 -1.64 -10.81 8.47
N LEU A 209 -0.70 -10.10 9.10
CA LEU A 209 -0.59 -8.65 8.98
C LEU A 209 -0.13 -8.33 7.56
N GLY A 210 -0.89 -7.48 6.87
CA GLY A 210 -0.64 -7.24 5.46
C GLY A 210 -1.09 -5.86 5.00
N GLY A 211 -0.59 -5.51 3.83
CA GLY A 211 -0.99 -4.40 2.98
C GLY A 211 -0.83 -4.84 1.52
N PHE A 212 -1.30 -4.05 0.57
CA PHE A 212 -1.20 -4.38 -0.86
C PHE A 212 0.22 -4.18 -1.42
N ILE A 213 1.05 -3.40 -0.71
CA ILE A 213 2.39 -3.01 -1.13
C ILE A 213 3.41 -3.56 -0.15
N SER A 214 4.56 -4.02 -0.64
CA SER A 214 5.66 -4.55 0.17
C SER A 214 6.09 -3.60 1.31
N LYS A 215 6.15 -2.30 1.04
CA LYS A 215 6.45 -1.26 2.05
C LYS A 215 5.44 -1.27 3.19
N ASP A 216 4.15 -1.37 2.87
CA ASP A 216 3.06 -1.39 3.85
C ASP A 216 3.04 -2.69 4.65
N VAL A 217 3.34 -3.83 4.01
CA VAL A 217 3.48 -5.13 4.69
C VAL A 217 4.54 -5.03 5.79
N ILE A 218 5.75 -4.57 5.46
CA ILE A 218 6.84 -4.44 6.44
C ILE A 218 6.50 -3.42 7.52
N LYS A 219 5.93 -2.27 7.15
CA LYS A 219 5.51 -1.24 8.11
C LYS A 219 4.48 -1.78 9.11
N ASN A 220 3.45 -2.49 8.63
CA ASN A 220 2.40 -3.04 9.47
C ASN A 220 2.92 -4.15 10.39
N ILE A 221 3.85 -4.99 9.89
CA ILE A 221 4.54 -5.98 10.72
C ILE A 221 5.38 -5.29 11.79
N MET A 222 6.21 -4.31 11.42
CA MET A 222 7.11 -3.63 12.36
C MET A 222 6.36 -2.86 13.46
N GLN A 223 5.24 -2.22 13.14
CA GLN A 223 4.37 -1.56 14.13
C GLN A 223 3.75 -2.53 15.15
N GLN A 224 3.55 -3.78 14.75
CA GLN A 224 3.06 -4.82 15.65
C GLN A 224 4.20 -5.49 16.43
N VAL A 225 5.43 -5.44 15.94
CA VAL A 225 6.57 -6.08 16.61
C VAL A 225 7.20 -5.17 17.66
N LEU A 226 7.42 -3.88 17.36
CA LEU A 226 8.07 -2.93 18.26
C LEU A 226 7.25 -1.65 18.39
N THR A 227 7.23 -1.09 19.60
CA THR A 227 6.83 0.30 19.81
C THR A 227 7.89 1.27 19.30
N ASP A 228 7.48 2.48 18.91
CA ASP A 228 8.39 3.51 18.41
C ASP A 228 9.45 3.93 19.46
N ASP A 229 9.07 3.94 20.74
CA ASP A 229 9.96 4.19 21.88
C ASP A 229 11.14 3.22 21.90
N LEU A 230 10.83 1.93 21.74
CA LEU A 230 11.82 0.86 21.72
C LEU A 230 12.59 0.84 20.41
N ALA A 231 11.92 1.08 19.27
CA ALA A 231 12.56 1.12 17.95
C ALA A 231 13.68 2.18 17.88
N MET A 232 13.55 3.30 18.61
CA MET A 232 14.58 4.34 18.67
C MET A 232 15.90 3.85 19.29
N GLN A 233 15.84 2.83 20.14
CA GLN A 233 17.00 2.24 20.80
C GLN A 233 17.70 1.15 19.97
N PHE A 234 17.15 0.82 18.80
CA PHE A 234 17.72 -0.11 17.86
C PHE A 234 18.23 0.59 16.61
N ASN A 235 19.25 0.01 15.99
CA ASN A 235 19.60 0.25 14.61
C ASN A 235 19.97 -1.10 13.96
N TRP A 236 20.17 -1.12 12.64
CA TRP A 236 20.38 -2.39 11.95
C TRP A 236 21.68 -3.10 12.37
N GLN A 237 22.81 -2.38 12.46
CA GLN A 237 24.13 -2.97 12.76
C GLN A 237 24.58 -2.91 14.22
N GLY A 238 23.94 -2.14 15.09
CA GLY A 238 24.35 -1.91 16.48
C GLY A 238 25.42 -0.83 16.67
N ARG A 239 25.44 0.24 15.86
CA ARG A 239 26.45 1.32 15.97
C ARG A 239 26.09 2.33 17.08
N GLY A 240 27.10 2.84 17.78
CA GLY A 240 26.93 3.78 18.90
C GLY A 240 26.28 3.10 20.11
N ASP A 241 25.38 3.81 20.80
CA ASP A 241 24.71 3.31 22.01
C ASP A 241 23.48 2.42 21.71
N LYS A 242 23.20 2.14 20.43
CA LYS A 242 22.00 1.41 19.99
C LYS A 242 22.30 -0.08 19.77
N LYS A 243 21.32 -0.93 20.09
CA LYS A 243 21.45 -2.38 19.91
C LYS A 243 21.24 -2.79 18.44
N ALA A 244 21.94 -3.85 18.02
CA ALA A 244 21.82 -4.41 16.68
C ALA A 244 20.52 -5.20 16.52
N PHE A 245 19.61 -4.72 15.67
CA PHE A 245 18.39 -5.43 15.33
C PHE A 245 18.67 -6.66 14.46
N SER A 246 19.66 -6.59 13.57
CA SER A 246 20.01 -7.70 12.66
C SER A 246 20.45 -9.00 13.37
N LYS A 247 20.89 -8.91 14.63
CA LYS A 247 21.34 -10.06 15.42
C LYS A 247 20.21 -10.79 16.15
N LEU A 248 18.99 -10.25 16.12
CA LEU A 248 17.83 -10.82 16.79
C LEU A 248 17.20 -11.92 15.93
N ILE A 249 16.76 -13.01 16.56
CA ILE A 249 15.96 -14.07 15.93
C ILE A 249 14.66 -13.48 15.40
N LEU A 250 14.10 -12.48 16.09
CA LEU A 250 12.94 -11.72 15.67
C LEU A 250 13.08 -11.14 14.25
N THR A 251 14.29 -10.76 13.82
CA THR A 251 14.55 -10.27 12.46
C THR A 251 14.34 -11.37 11.42
N ASP A 252 14.77 -12.59 11.72
CA ASP A 252 14.54 -13.74 10.83
C ASP A 252 13.05 -14.10 10.77
N VAL A 253 12.33 -14.01 11.90
CA VAL A 253 10.88 -14.20 11.94
C VAL A 253 10.14 -13.17 11.07
N ILE A 254 10.57 -11.91 11.10
CA ILE A 254 10.01 -10.86 10.24
C ILE A 254 10.31 -11.15 8.77
N ARG A 255 11.54 -11.56 8.44
CA ARG A 255 11.92 -11.95 7.07
C ARG A 255 11.08 -13.11 6.56
N ASP A 256 10.90 -14.15 7.37
CA ASP A 256 10.08 -15.32 7.03
C ASP A 256 8.60 -14.92 6.82
N ALA A 257 8.07 -14.02 7.65
CA ALA A 257 6.71 -13.50 7.49
C ALA A 257 6.55 -12.65 6.22
N ALA A 258 7.57 -11.86 5.86
CA ALA A 258 7.60 -11.05 4.66
C ALA A 258 7.71 -11.91 3.38
N LEU A 259 8.53 -12.97 3.44
CA LEU A 259 8.66 -13.95 2.34
C LEU A 259 7.34 -14.67 2.07
N ALA A 260 6.56 -15.00 3.12
CA ALA A 260 5.22 -15.57 2.96
C ALA A 260 4.23 -14.64 2.23
N ARG A 261 4.58 -13.36 2.05
CA ARG A 261 3.83 -12.34 1.29
C ARG A 261 4.53 -11.92 -0.01
N ASN A 262 5.48 -12.72 -0.51
CA ASN A 262 6.26 -12.46 -1.72
C ASN A 262 7.11 -11.17 -1.67
N VAL A 263 7.51 -10.72 -0.48
CA VAL A 263 8.46 -9.62 -0.34
C VAL A 263 9.89 -10.16 -0.41
N ASN A 264 10.69 -9.61 -1.33
CA ASN A 264 12.11 -9.99 -1.47
C ASN A 264 12.90 -9.64 -0.19
N MET A 265 13.81 -10.53 0.23
CA MET A 265 14.68 -10.33 1.40
C MET A 265 15.44 -8.99 1.38
N GLY A 266 16.04 -8.62 0.25
CA GLY A 266 16.81 -7.37 0.14
C GLY A 266 15.92 -6.14 0.29
N HIS A 267 14.70 -6.19 -0.22
CA HIS A 267 13.72 -5.12 -0.04
C HIS A 267 13.20 -5.06 1.40
N CYS A 268 12.93 -6.21 2.01
CA CYS A 268 12.53 -6.33 3.42
C CYS A 268 13.58 -5.68 4.34
N GLU A 269 14.87 -6.00 4.17
CA GLU A 269 15.95 -5.39 4.95
C GLU A 269 16.00 -3.87 4.79
N THR A 270 15.92 -3.37 3.55
CA THR A 270 15.93 -1.92 3.28
C THR A 270 14.75 -1.22 3.95
N GLU A 271 13.57 -1.81 3.91
CA GLU A 271 12.38 -1.23 4.56
C GLU A 271 12.45 -1.32 6.09
N ILE A 272 13.03 -2.37 6.68
CA ILE A 272 13.29 -2.44 8.13
C ILE A 272 14.31 -1.36 8.54
N LYS A 273 15.39 -1.16 7.77
CA LYS A 273 16.38 -0.10 8.02
C LYS A 273 15.72 1.28 8.02
N LYS A 274 14.91 1.57 7.00
CA LYS A 274 14.12 2.82 6.92
C LYS A 274 13.18 2.95 8.11
N TYR A 275 12.48 1.87 8.48
CA TYR A 275 11.56 1.91 9.61
C TYR A 275 12.26 2.27 10.92
N LEU A 276 13.44 1.69 11.18
CA LEU A 276 14.23 1.99 12.38
C LEU A 276 14.84 3.40 12.35
N SER A 277 15.29 3.88 11.18
CA SER A 277 15.85 5.23 11.07
C SER A 277 14.80 6.32 11.27
N TYR A 278 13.58 6.11 10.75
CA TYR A 278 12.48 7.05 10.94
C TYR A 278 11.85 7.02 12.34
N ALA A 279 12.23 6.09 13.23
CA ALA A 279 11.66 6.00 14.57
C ALA A 279 11.80 7.33 15.36
N ALA A 280 12.96 7.96 15.29
CA ALA A 280 13.20 9.25 15.94
C ALA A 280 12.36 10.40 15.31
N CYS A 281 12.12 10.35 14.00
CA CYS A 281 11.26 11.32 13.32
C CYS A 281 9.78 11.12 13.69
N ARG A 282 9.30 9.87 13.76
CA ARG A 282 7.93 9.53 14.16
C ARG A 282 7.60 10.01 15.58
N MET A 283 8.55 9.90 16.52
CA MET A 283 8.39 10.41 17.88
C MET A 283 8.26 11.94 17.93
N LYS A 284 9.14 12.67 17.23
CA LYS A 284 9.09 14.14 17.16
C LYS A 284 7.78 14.66 16.55
N LEU A 285 7.22 13.95 15.57
CA LEU A 285 5.90 14.28 15.00
C LEU A 285 4.77 14.08 16.01
N ARG A 286 4.89 13.09 16.90
CA ARG A 286 3.92 12.81 17.96
C ARG A 286 3.99 13.82 19.11
N GLU A 287 5.16 14.37 19.41
CA GLU A 287 5.35 15.43 20.41
C GLU A 287 4.90 16.81 19.91
N LYS A 288 5.03 17.09 18.61
CA LYS A 288 4.55 18.35 18.00
C LYS A 288 3.05 18.37 17.72
N GLY A 289 2.41 17.20 17.66
CA GLY A 289 0.95 17.07 17.69
C GLY A 289 0.47 16.99 19.14
N GLY A 290 -0.03 18.10 19.70
CA GLY A 290 -0.72 18.10 21.00
C GLY A 290 -1.85 17.05 21.10
N PRO A 291 -2.37 16.79 22.31
CA PRO A 291 -3.11 15.57 22.63
C PRO A 291 -4.41 15.47 21.86
N GLY A 292 -4.38 14.74 20.75
CA GLY A 292 -5.54 14.56 19.91
C GLY A 292 -5.15 13.90 18.61
N HIS A 293 -4.84 12.61 18.67
CA HIS A 293 -5.14 11.59 17.65
C HIS A 293 -4.59 10.26 18.19
N ALA A 294 -5.21 9.77 19.27
CA ALA A 294 -5.27 8.34 19.47
C ALA A 294 -6.13 7.80 18.32
N ILE A 295 -5.53 7.11 17.36
CA ILE A 295 -6.28 6.20 16.50
C ILE A 295 -6.73 5.07 17.44
N PRO A 296 -8.03 4.95 17.78
CA PRO A 296 -8.48 3.83 18.58
C PRO A 296 -8.46 2.63 17.63
N ASN A 297 -7.42 1.82 17.74
CA ASN A 297 -7.47 0.47 17.23
C ASN A 297 -8.31 -0.34 18.23
N VAL A 298 -9.62 -0.09 18.22
CA VAL A 298 -10.62 -0.90 18.90
C VAL A 298 -11.73 -1.12 17.89
N ILE A 299 -11.82 -2.37 17.46
CA ILE A 299 -13.04 -2.95 16.92
C ILE A 299 -14.11 -2.74 18.00
N SER A 300 -14.94 -1.71 17.85
CA SER A 300 -16.20 -1.61 18.60
C SER A 300 -17.21 -2.51 17.91
N THR A 301 -17.21 -3.78 18.31
CA THR A 301 -18.38 -4.65 18.16
C THR A 301 -19.30 -4.40 19.36
N SER A 302 -20.60 -4.37 19.06
CA SER A 302 -21.77 -4.39 19.96
C SER A 302 -22.05 -3.15 20.81
N MET A 303 -23.02 -2.35 20.33
CA MET A 303 -24.18 -1.99 21.13
C MET A 303 -25.38 -2.58 20.40
N MET A 304 -25.95 -3.66 20.94
CA MET A 304 -27.30 -4.09 20.56
C MET A 304 -28.26 -3.08 21.16
N ASP A 305 -28.98 -2.37 20.30
CA ASP A 305 -30.17 -1.64 20.72
C ASP A 305 -31.22 -2.66 21.18
N ASN A 306 -31.40 -2.72 22.50
CA ASN A 306 -32.65 -3.11 23.11
C ASN A 306 -33.67 -2.00 22.80
N GLN A 307 -34.56 -2.23 21.84
CA GLN A 307 -35.87 -1.57 21.85
C GLN A 307 -36.96 -2.55 22.25
N PRO A 308 -37.89 -2.11 23.12
CA PRO A 308 -38.94 -2.95 23.68
C PRO A 308 -40.00 -3.26 22.63
N GLU A 309 -40.50 -4.50 22.69
CA GLU A 309 -41.66 -4.99 21.97
C GLU A 309 -42.83 -4.02 22.12
N ARG A 310 -43.32 -3.50 21.00
CA ARG A 310 -44.66 -2.93 20.91
C ARG A 310 -45.56 -3.98 20.27
N GLU A 311 -46.44 -4.51 21.11
CA GLU A 311 -47.58 -5.35 20.74
C GLU A 311 -48.35 -4.70 19.59
N ILE A 312 -48.54 -5.46 18.50
CA ILE A 312 -49.54 -5.16 17.49
C ILE A 312 -50.71 -6.12 17.76
N PRO A 313 -51.93 -5.62 18.03
CA PRO A 313 -53.07 -6.48 18.29
C PRO A 313 -53.51 -7.19 17.01
N LEU A 314 -53.69 -8.50 17.12
CA LEU A 314 -54.46 -9.33 16.19
C LEU A 314 -55.94 -8.96 16.27
N ASN A 315 -56.46 -8.30 15.22
CA ASN A 315 -57.85 -8.37 14.79
C ASN A 315 -57.80 -8.78 13.31
N ILE A 316 -58.10 -10.02 12.90
CA ILE A 316 -59.38 -10.74 12.88
C ILE A 316 -60.44 -10.10 11.94
N PHE A 317 -60.91 -10.93 10.99
CA PHE A 317 -62.11 -10.87 10.13
C PHE A 317 -62.06 -9.89 8.94
N VAL A 318 -62.39 -10.25 7.70
CA VAL A 318 -63.18 -11.35 7.10
C VAL A 318 -62.58 -11.71 5.73
#